data_AF-A0AA95FRF5-F1
#
_entry.id   AF-A0AA95FRF5-F1
#
_cell.length_a   1.000
_cell.length_b   1.000
_cell.length_c   1.000
_cell.angle_alpha   90.00
_cell.angle_beta   90.00
_cell.angle_gamma   90.00
#
_symmetry.space_group_name_H-M   'P 1'
#
loop_
_entity.id
_entity.type
_entity.pdbx_description
1 polymer ?
#
loop_
_entity_poly.entity_id
_entity_poly.type
_entity_poly.pdbx_seq_one_letter_code
_entity_poly.pdbx_strand_id
1 'polypeptide(L)'
;MKKVGRTNLRLLAAATAMAVAGGVGAVVSASADPPSNAMSMGHGVDEFGMTKAFYDGKALSFTYSKGYFCDTSVSSAATSGCEVGAKANNKPAKRVEPLFITVPLGFTVKKSKMDCPDGLVCVDHPGTIDLTRIEPALKPLYPKLTDAQLTAALQNAATPGHQHFITTRAHGKRIWWDVKVVGVTKKSEYNKITAHRSAAFLKKEIKAGRTTAAIPTNLFLFFSVK
;
A
#
# COMPACT_ATOMS: atom_id res chain seq x y z
N MET A 1 8.64 -18.78 66.27
CA MET A 1 7.72 -19.13 65.17
C MET A 1 8.10 -18.33 63.93
N LYS A 2 8.62 -19.02 62.90
CA LYS A 2 9.11 -18.43 61.64
C LYS A 2 7.92 -18.00 60.78
N LYS A 3 7.90 -16.76 60.27
CA LYS A 3 7.04 -16.37 59.13
C LYS A 3 7.92 -16.18 57.90
N VAL A 4 7.62 -17.01 56.91
CA VAL A 4 8.28 -17.17 55.61
C VAL A 4 8.04 -15.94 54.75
N GLY A 5 9.12 -15.31 54.28
CA GLY A 5 9.08 -14.26 53.28
C GLY A 5 8.73 -14.83 51.90
N ARG A 6 7.68 -14.29 51.27
CA ARG A 6 7.33 -14.58 49.88
C ARG A 6 8.13 -13.64 48.97
N THR A 7 9.13 -14.21 48.30
CA THR A 7 9.90 -13.58 47.24
C THR A 7 9.02 -13.47 45.98
N ASN A 8 8.58 -12.27 45.63
CA ASN A 8 7.94 -12.02 44.33
C ASN A 8 9.04 -11.76 43.30
N LEU A 9 9.42 -12.81 42.58
CA LEU A 9 10.29 -12.74 41.41
C LEU A 9 9.50 -12.12 40.25
N ARG A 10 9.59 -10.80 40.07
CA ARG A 10 9.12 -10.13 38.84
C ARG A 10 10.21 -10.32 37.78
N LEU A 11 9.94 -11.18 36.80
CA LEU A 11 10.68 -11.22 35.54
C LEU A 11 10.54 -9.85 34.87
N LEU A 12 11.62 -9.07 34.88
CA LEU A 12 11.81 -7.93 34.00
C LEU A 12 12.17 -8.48 32.62
N ALA A 13 11.18 -8.63 31.75
CA ALA A 13 11.43 -8.72 30.32
C ALA A 13 11.97 -7.36 29.86
N ALA A 14 13.28 -7.27 29.68
CA ALA A 14 13.91 -6.11 29.07
C ALA A 14 13.57 -6.10 27.57
N ALA A 15 12.52 -5.38 27.19
CA ALA A 15 12.28 -5.01 25.80
C ALA A 15 13.26 -3.89 25.44
N THR A 16 14.39 -4.24 24.82
CA THR A 16 15.27 -3.28 24.16
C THR A 16 14.56 -2.75 22.91
N ALA A 17 13.72 -1.74 23.09
CA ALA A 17 13.22 -0.91 22.00
C ALA A 17 14.37 -0.05 21.47
N MET A 18 15.11 -0.55 20.48
CA MET A 18 15.95 0.32 19.64
C MET A 18 15.03 1.17 18.78
N ALA A 19 14.67 2.35 19.29
CA ALA A 19 14.10 3.42 18.50
C ALA A 19 15.16 3.92 17.51
N VAL A 20 15.17 3.40 16.29
CA VAL A 20 15.94 3.98 15.19
C VAL A 20 15.19 5.23 14.72
N ALA A 21 15.45 6.35 15.40
CA ALA A 21 15.13 7.67 14.87
C ALA A 21 16.01 7.92 13.63
N GLY A 22 15.43 7.89 12.44
CA GLY A 22 16.16 8.33 11.24
C GLY A 22 15.64 7.80 9.91
N GLY A 23 14.59 8.45 9.41
CA GLY A 23 14.34 8.73 7.99
C GLY A 23 14.66 7.65 6.96
N VAL A 24 13.73 6.74 6.73
CA VAL A 24 13.40 6.18 5.41
C VAL A 24 11.89 5.91 5.44
N GLY A 25 11.16 6.23 4.36
CA GLY A 25 9.70 6.10 4.31
C GLY A 25 9.22 4.72 4.74
N ALA A 26 8.48 4.68 5.85
CA ALA A 26 7.63 3.61 6.36
C ALA A 26 8.12 2.16 6.15
N VAL A 27 9.14 1.77 6.91
CA VAL A 27 9.22 0.43 7.51
C VAL A 27 9.54 0.63 8.99
N VAL A 28 8.53 1.09 9.73
CA VAL A 28 8.57 1.12 11.20
C VAL A 28 7.91 -0.14 11.74
N SER A 29 8.60 -0.74 12.70
CA SER A 29 8.44 -2.07 13.26
C SER A 29 7.02 -2.42 13.74
N ALA A 30 6.76 -3.73 13.71
CA ALA A 30 5.54 -4.41 14.13
C ALA A 30 5.00 -3.97 15.51
N SER A 31 3.80 -3.41 15.51
CA SER A 31 2.90 -3.39 16.67
C SER A 31 1.47 -3.19 16.18
N ALA A 32 0.64 -4.22 16.37
CA ALA A 32 -0.72 -4.41 15.84
C ALA A 32 -0.83 -4.36 14.31
N ASP A 33 -1.65 -5.24 13.71
CA ASP A 33 -1.98 -5.12 12.30
C ASP A 33 -2.49 -3.69 12.02
N PRO A 34 -1.92 -2.97 11.04
CA PRO A 34 -2.41 -1.66 10.63
C PRO A 34 -3.92 -1.72 10.37
N PRO A 35 -4.69 -0.73 10.83
CA PRO A 35 -6.13 -0.80 10.76
C PRO A 35 -6.58 -0.78 9.29
N SER A 36 -7.45 -1.74 8.95
CA SER A 36 -8.14 -1.86 7.66
C SER A 36 -9.64 -1.78 7.93
N ASN A 37 -10.37 -0.91 7.22
CA ASN A 37 -11.84 -0.92 7.26
C ASN A 37 -12.46 -1.75 6.13
N ALA A 38 -11.64 -2.41 5.31
CA ALA A 38 -12.10 -3.29 4.25
C ALA A 38 -12.64 -4.59 4.83
N MET A 39 -13.83 -4.54 5.44
CA MET A 39 -14.55 -5.71 5.91
C MET A 39 -15.43 -6.21 4.77
N SER A 40 -15.31 -7.48 4.40
CA SER A 40 -16.18 -8.10 3.40
C SER A 40 -17.60 -8.27 3.95
N MET A 41 -18.56 -7.46 3.50
CA MET A 41 -19.84 -7.85 2.89
C MET A 41 -20.61 -6.58 2.48
N GLY A 42 -21.46 -6.68 1.45
CA GLY A 42 -22.12 -5.54 0.83
C GLY A 42 -22.97 -4.74 1.81
N HIS A 43 -22.67 -3.46 1.93
CA HIS A 43 -23.52 -2.48 2.59
C HIS A 43 -24.08 -1.49 1.56
N GLY A 44 -25.20 -0.86 1.89
CA GLY A 44 -26.09 -0.15 0.96
C GLY A 44 -25.45 1.01 0.18
N VAL A 45 -26.26 1.65 -0.68
CA VAL A 45 -25.82 2.63 -1.70
C VAL A 45 -25.06 3.85 -1.13
N ASP A 46 -25.18 4.08 0.19
CA ASP A 46 -24.71 5.29 0.88
C ASP A 46 -23.58 5.07 1.91
N GLU A 47 -23.08 3.85 2.08
CA GLU A 47 -21.99 3.56 3.05
C GLU A 47 -20.60 3.58 2.40
N PHE A 48 -20.20 4.68 1.75
CA PHE A 48 -18.89 4.72 1.09
C PHE A 48 -18.08 5.99 1.34
N GLY A 49 -16.85 5.78 1.81
CA GLY A 49 -15.84 6.83 1.87
C GLY A 49 -15.34 7.18 0.47
N MET A 50 -15.09 8.47 0.26
CA MET A 50 -14.59 8.97 -1.01
C MET A 50 -13.07 9.18 -0.93
N THR A 51 -12.35 8.71 -1.94
CA THR A 51 -10.98 9.16 -2.20
C THR A 51 -10.93 9.90 -3.53
N LYS A 52 -9.75 10.40 -3.89
CA LYS A 52 -9.51 11.02 -5.19
C LYS A 52 -8.72 10.07 -6.07
N ALA A 53 -8.81 10.30 -7.37
CA ALA A 53 -7.78 9.87 -8.29
C ALA A 53 -7.64 10.78 -9.48
N PHE A 54 -6.57 10.52 -10.20
CA PHE A 54 -6.17 11.29 -11.33
C PHE A 54 -6.58 10.63 -12.65
N TYR A 55 -7.30 11.41 -13.44
CA TYR A 55 -7.72 11.05 -14.80
C TYR A 55 -7.61 12.28 -15.69
N ASP A 56 -6.84 12.15 -16.77
CA ASP A 56 -6.74 13.15 -17.83
C ASP A 56 -6.53 14.61 -17.32
N GLY A 57 -5.58 14.78 -16.39
CA GLY A 57 -5.25 16.10 -15.83
C GLY A 57 -6.15 16.55 -14.68
N LYS A 58 -7.19 15.80 -14.34
CA LYS A 58 -8.20 16.15 -13.32
C LYS A 58 -8.13 15.22 -12.12
N ALA A 59 -8.50 15.74 -10.97
CA ALA A 59 -8.81 14.93 -9.80
C ALA A 59 -10.32 14.63 -9.82
N LEU A 60 -10.69 13.36 -9.84
CA LEU A 60 -12.06 12.86 -9.80
C LEU A 60 -12.34 12.22 -8.44
N SER A 61 -13.62 12.15 -8.07
CA SER A 61 -14.04 11.49 -6.83
C SER A 61 -14.35 10.02 -7.10
N PHE A 62 -13.85 9.15 -6.23
CA PHE A 62 -14.10 7.73 -6.27
C PHE A 62 -15.10 7.35 -5.19
N THR A 63 -16.00 6.46 -5.53
CA THR A 63 -16.90 5.84 -4.57
C THR A 63 -16.55 4.36 -4.53
N TYR A 64 -15.85 3.98 -3.46
CA TYR A 64 -15.66 2.56 -3.12
C TYR A 64 -17.02 1.95 -2.88
N SER A 65 -17.19 0.66 -3.12
CA SER A 65 -18.50 0.04 -2.83
C SER A 65 -18.45 -1.35 -2.22
N LYS A 66 -17.24 -1.80 -1.93
CA LYS A 66 -16.89 -3.15 -1.54
C LYS A 66 -15.40 -3.12 -1.17
N GLY A 67 -15.03 -3.92 -0.18
CA GLY A 67 -13.63 -4.17 0.18
C GLY A 67 -12.78 -4.69 -0.98
N TYR A 68 -11.47 -4.75 -0.75
CA TYR A 68 -10.49 -5.25 -1.72
C TYR A 68 -10.61 -6.77 -1.97
N PHE A 69 -9.95 -7.23 -3.03
CA PHE A 69 -9.75 -8.64 -3.32
C PHE A 69 -8.27 -8.90 -3.59
N CYS A 70 -7.71 -9.93 -2.95
CA CYS A 70 -6.38 -10.42 -3.23
C CYS A 70 -6.46 -11.89 -3.68
N ASP A 71 -5.83 -12.20 -4.81
CA ASP A 71 -5.82 -13.57 -5.33
C ASP A 71 -4.93 -14.46 -4.45
N THR A 72 -5.59 -15.32 -3.68
CA THR A 72 -4.96 -16.20 -2.69
C THR A 72 -4.15 -17.34 -3.30
N SER A 73 -4.23 -17.56 -4.62
CA SER A 73 -3.32 -18.48 -5.31
C SER A 73 -1.90 -17.92 -5.44
N VAL A 74 -1.72 -16.61 -5.24
CA VAL A 74 -0.42 -15.97 -5.11
C VAL A 74 -0.05 -15.93 -3.63
N SER A 75 1.07 -16.57 -3.27
CA SER A 75 1.54 -16.58 -1.89
C SER A 75 1.93 -15.16 -1.43
N SER A 76 1.49 -14.81 -0.22
CA SER A 76 1.79 -13.58 0.49
C SER A 76 2.01 -13.89 1.97
N ALA A 77 3.00 -13.24 2.58
CA ALA A 77 3.24 -13.27 4.03
C ALA A 77 2.42 -12.21 4.80
N ALA A 78 1.69 -11.33 4.10
CA ALA A 78 0.90 -10.29 4.74
C ALA A 78 -0.43 -10.84 5.28
N THR A 79 -0.90 -10.27 6.38
CA THR A 79 -2.18 -10.64 7.02
C THR A 79 -3.39 -10.35 6.13
N SER A 80 -3.27 -9.44 5.17
CA SER A 80 -4.27 -9.18 4.12
C SER A 80 -4.31 -10.24 3.01
N GLY A 81 -3.28 -11.06 2.88
CA GLY A 81 -3.06 -11.95 1.73
C GLY A 81 -2.64 -11.22 0.44
N CYS A 82 -2.38 -9.92 0.51
CA CYS A 82 -2.00 -9.11 -0.65
C CYS A 82 -0.48 -9.01 -0.80
N GLU A 83 0.03 -8.97 -2.02
CA GLU A 83 1.45 -8.82 -2.32
C GLU A 83 1.73 -7.94 -3.54
N VAL A 84 2.96 -7.43 -3.60
CA VAL A 84 3.49 -6.69 -4.74
C VAL A 84 4.66 -7.46 -5.32
N GLY A 85 4.57 -7.73 -6.62
CA GLY A 85 5.65 -8.28 -7.42
C GLY A 85 5.24 -9.47 -8.30
N ALA A 86 4.14 -10.15 -8.01
CA ALA A 86 3.56 -11.16 -8.88
C ALA A 86 2.21 -10.72 -9.44
N LYS A 87 1.84 -11.33 -10.55
CA LYS A 87 0.54 -11.11 -11.21
C LYS A 87 -0.47 -12.08 -10.62
N ALA A 88 -1.70 -11.61 -10.39
CA ALA A 88 -2.83 -12.50 -10.10
C ALA A 88 -3.02 -13.56 -11.20
N ASN A 89 -3.27 -14.80 -10.77
CA ASN A 89 -3.75 -15.90 -11.61
C ASN A 89 -5.27 -15.80 -11.81
N ASN A 90 -6.00 -15.42 -10.75
CA ASN A 90 -7.45 -15.31 -10.71
C ASN A 90 -7.88 -13.85 -10.55
N LYS A 91 -8.81 -13.42 -11.40
CA LYS A 91 -9.44 -12.10 -11.31
C LYS A 91 -10.79 -12.21 -10.61
N PRO A 92 -11.21 -11.22 -9.81
CA PRO A 92 -12.52 -11.24 -9.14
C PRO A 92 -13.70 -11.01 -10.10
N ALA A 93 -13.44 -10.63 -11.36
CA ALA A 93 -14.45 -10.49 -12.41
C ALA A 93 -13.85 -10.63 -13.81
N LYS A 94 -14.71 -10.90 -14.80
CA LYS A 94 -14.33 -10.94 -16.22
C LYS A 94 -13.78 -9.60 -16.72
N ARG A 95 -14.41 -8.50 -16.31
CA ARG A 95 -13.96 -7.14 -16.63
C ARG A 95 -13.22 -6.55 -15.43
N VAL A 96 -11.96 -6.21 -15.67
CA VAL A 96 -11.12 -5.42 -14.77
C VAL A 96 -10.41 -4.35 -15.59
N GLU A 97 -10.11 -3.20 -14.98
CA GLU A 97 -9.36 -2.12 -15.62
C GLU A 97 -8.13 -1.75 -14.77
N PRO A 98 -7.04 -1.27 -15.37
CA PRO A 98 -5.83 -0.99 -14.61
C PRO A 98 -5.99 0.25 -13.72
N LEU A 99 -5.53 0.14 -12.48
CA LEU A 99 -5.28 1.25 -11.57
C LEU A 99 -3.78 1.30 -11.29
N PHE A 100 -3.13 2.40 -11.67
CA PHE A 100 -1.74 2.64 -11.32
C PHE A 100 -1.66 3.42 -10.02
N ILE A 101 -0.83 2.96 -9.10
CA ILE A 101 -0.56 3.66 -7.85
C ILE A 101 0.90 4.08 -7.79
N THR A 102 1.16 5.35 -7.45
CA THR A 102 2.53 5.83 -7.31
C THR A 102 2.94 5.85 -5.85
N VAL A 103 4.03 5.15 -5.53
CA VAL A 103 4.58 5.06 -4.16
C VAL A 103 5.91 5.82 -4.10
N PRO A 104 6.08 6.80 -3.19
CA PRO A 104 7.36 7.44 -2.97
C PRO A 104 8.32 6.47 -2.29
N LEU A 105 9.51 6.31 -2.84
CA LEU A 105 10.55 5.39 -2.34
C LEU A 105 11.77 6.20 -1.88
N GLY A 106 12.18 6.03 -0.63
CA GLY A 106 13.35 6.73 -0.07
C GLY A 106 13.12 8.20 0.30
N PHE A 107 11.88 8.70 0.28
CA PHE A 107 11.53 10.03 0.79
C PHE A 107 10.08 10.07 1.31
N THR A 108 9.78 11.05 2.15
CA THR A 108 8.44 11.25 2.72
C THR A 108 7.67 12.33 1.97
N VAL A 109 6.37 12.07 1.76
CA VAL A 109 5.39 13.06 1.29
C VAL A 109 4.43 13.35 2.44
N LYS A 110 4.00 14.60 2.59
CA LYS A 110 3.04 14.97 3.65
C LYS A 110 1.74 14.18 3.46
N LYS A 111 1.21 13.58 4.52
CA LYS A 111 -0.04 12.79 4.49
C LYS A 111 -1.20 13.56 3.85
N SER A 112 -1.33 14.86 4.12
CA SER A 112 -2.35 15.73 3.52
C SER A 112 -2.22 15.96 2.01
N LYS A 113 -1.13 15.49 1.39
CA LYS A 113 -0.89 15.54 -0.06
C LYS A 113 -1.05 14.18 -0.73
N MET A 114 -1.42 13.14 0.00
CA MET A 114 -1.69 11.80 -0.52
C MET A 114 -3.19 11.55 -0.58
N ASP A 115 -3.65 10.90 -1.65
CA ASP A 115 -5.02 10.39 -1.71
C ASP A 115 -5.24 9.31 -0.63
N CYS A 116 -4.23 8.46 -0.44
CA CYS A 116 -4.20 7.39 0.54
C CYS A 116 -2.90 7.47 1.35
N PRO A 117 -2.85 8.20 2.48
CA PRO A 117 -1.65 8.33 3.31
C PRO A 117 -1.32 7.04 4.09
N ASP A 118 -0.03 6.82 4.33
CA ASP A 118 0.49 5.68 5.10
C ASP A 118 0.04 5.72 6.58
N GLY A 119 -0.23 4.54 7.14
CA GLY A 119 -0.62 4.38 8.55
C GLY A 119 -1.96 5.01 8.91
N LEU A 120 -2.80 5.33 7.92
CA LEU A 120 -4.21 5.71 8.11
C LEU A 120 -5.09 4.70 7.38
N VAL A 121 -6.29 4.48 7.93
CA VAL A 121 -7.30 3.62 7.33
C VAL A 121 -7.78 4.24 6.02
N CYS A 122 -7.27 3.73 4.90
CA CYS A 122 -7.78 4.09 3.58
C CYS A 122 -8.98 3.22 3.26
N VAL A 123 -10.07 3.87 2.83
CA VAL A 123 -11.37 3.23 2.61
C VAL A 123 -11.22 2.02 1.70
N ASP A 124 -11.59 0.83 2.19
CA ASP A 124 -11.63 -0.42 1.42
C ASP A 124 -10.25 -0.89 0.87
N HIS A 125 -9.14 -0.43 1.46
CA HIS A 125 -7.79 -0.89 1.14
C HIS A 125 -7.29 -1.94 2.14
N PRO A 126 -6.33 -2.82 1.74
CA PRO A 126 -5.65 -3.67 2.71
C PRO A 126 -4.83 -2.82 3.69
N GLY A 127 -4.83 -3.22 4.96
CA GLY A 127 -3.99 -2.60 5.99
C GLY A 127 -2.51 -2.97 5.84
N THR A 128 -2.24 -4.17 5.34
CA THR A 128 -0.90 -4.72 5.14
C THR A 128 -0.67 -5.21 3.72
N ILE A 129 0.59 -5.32 3.32
CA ILE A 129 0.99 -5.85 2.03
C ILE A 129 2.38 -6.49 2.12
N ASP A 130 2.55 -7.61 1.43
CA ASP A 130 3.83 -8.30 1.32
C ASP A 130 4.65 -7.68 0.18
N LEU A 131 5.84 -7.19 0.51
CA LEU A 131 6.78 -6.55 -0.41
C LEU A 131 8.05 -7.37 -0.60
N THR A 132 8.15 -8.57 -0.03
CA THR A 132 9.37 -9.39 -0.05
C THR A 132 9.83 -9.75 -1.46
N ARG A 133 8.90 -9.95 -2.40
CA ARG A 133 9.25 -10.28 -3.78
C ARG A 133 10.03 -9.17 -4.49
N ILE A 134 9.83 -7.92 -4.08
CA ILE A 134 10.56 -6.76 -4.60
C ILE A 134 11.72 -6.32 -3.68
N GLU A 135 12.03 -7.09 -2.65
CA GLU A 135 13.10 -6.80 -1.70
C GLU A 135 14.45 -6.48 -2.37
N PRO A 136 14.92 -7.23 -3.38
CA PRO A 136 16.20 -6.90 -4.04
C PRO A 136 16.23 -5.49 -4.63
N ALA A 137 15.08 -5.01 -5.12
CA ALA A 137 14.96 -3.66 -5.68
C ALA A 137 14.86 -2.58 -4.58
N LEU A 138 14.34 -2.94 -3.40
CA LEU A 138 14.20 -2.04 -2.26
C LEU A 138 15.48 -1.95 -1.41
N LYS A 139 16.29 -3.01 -1.37
CA LYS A 139 17.50 -3.10 -0.53
C LYS A 139 18.43 -1.89 -0.62
N PRO A 140 18.73 -1.31 -1.80
CA PRO A 140 19.59 -0.13 -1.89
C PRO A 140 19.05 1.11 -1.16
N LEU A 141 17.74 1.17 -0.89
CA LEU A 141 17.09 2.25 -0.14
C LEU A 141 17.21 2.09 1.38
N TYR A 142 17.57 0.90 1.85
CA TYR A 142 17.68 0.56 3.27
C TYR A 142 19.07 -0.01 3.61
N PRO A 143 20.17 0.75 3.35
CA PRO A 143 21.54 0.24 3.50
C PRO A 143 21.92 -0.11 4.96
N LYS A 144 21.11 0.34 5.93
CA LYS A 144 21.34 0.11 7.36
C LYS A 144 20.70 -1.18 7.90
N LEU A 145 19.76 -1.78 7.15
CA LEU A 145 19.11 -3.02 7.56
C LEU A 145 19.90 -4.22 7.04
N THR A 146 20.01 -5.28 7.83
CA THR A 146 20.44 -6.59 7.32
C THR A 146 19.35 -7.16 6.39
N ASP A 147 19.68 -8.20 5.62
CA ASP A 147 18.68 -8.86 4.75
C ASP A 147 17.54 -9.42 5.60
N ALA A 148 17.85 -10.15 6.68
CA ALA A 148 16.83 -10.69 7.59
C ALA A 148 15.92 -9.60 8.20
N GLN A 149 16.50 -8.45 8.59
CA GLN A 149 15.72 -7.33 9.11
C GLN A 149 14.82 -6.71 8.04
N LEU A 150 15.32 -6.59 6.82
CA LEU A 150 14.54 -6.05 5.70
C LEU A 150 13.41 -7.01 5.32
N THR A 151 13.71 -8.30 5.10
CA THR A 151 12.70 -9.32 4.82
C THR A 151 11.59 -9.30 5.88
N ALA A 152 11.94 -9.32 7.17
CA ALA A 152 10.95 -9.27 8.25
C ALA A 152 10.08 -8.01 8.21
N ALA A 153 10.65 -6.86 7.85
CA ALA A 153 9.92 -5.61 7.71
C ALA A 153 9.00 -5.57 6.47
N LEU A 154 9.33 -6.34 5.42
CA LEU A 154 8.60 -6.36 4.16
C LEU A 154 7.49 -7.42 4.10
N GLN A 155 7.56 -8.49 4.89
CA GLN A 155 6.59 -9.61 4.87
C GLN A 155 5.15 -9.17 5.19
N ASN A 156 4.97 -8.27 6.15
CA ASN A 156 3.66 -7.76 6.57
C ASN A 156 3.69 -6.24 6.71
N ALA A 157 4.24 -5.56 5.71
CA ALA A 157 4.43 -4.11 5.75
C ALA A 157 3.08 -3.39 5.77
N ALA A 158 3.00 -2.26 6.48
CA ALA A 158 1.84 -1.39 6.35
C ALA A 158 1.71 -0.89 4.90
N THR A 159 0.49 -0.87 4.37
CA THR A 159 0.24 -0.42 2.99
C THR A 159 0.84 0.98 2.78
N PRO A 160 1.79 1.15 1.83
CA PRO A 160 2.47 2.42 1.63
C PRO A 160 1.52 3.51 1.15
N GLY A 161 1.80 4.75 1.51
CA GLY A 161 1.02 5.89 1.03
C GLY A 161 1.19 6.11 -0.47
N HIS A 162 0.10 6.40 -1.18
CA HIS A 162 0.09 6.45 -2.64
C HIS A 162 -0.95 7.42 -3.24
N GLN A 163 -0.85 7.63 -4.56
CA GLN A 163 -1.83 8.34 -5.39
C GLN A 163 -2.47 7.37 -6.38
N HIS A 164 -3.70 7.65 -6.82
CA HIS A 164 -4.40 6.84 -7.81
C HIS A 164 -4.36 7.45 -9.21
N PHE A 165 -4.06 6.64 -10.22
CA PHE A 165 -4.11 7.01 -11.64
C PHE A 165 -4.88 5.97 -12.44
N ILE A 166 -5.99 6.38 -13.06
CA ILE A 166 -6.83 5.52 -13.89
C ILE A 166 -6.71 5.90 -15.37
N THR A 167 -6.97 4.94 -16.26
CA THR A 167 -6.89 5.15 -17.72
C THR A 167 -8.25 5.33 -18.38
N THR A 168 -9.34 5.23 -17.63
CA THR A 168 -10.72 5.29 -18.10
C THR A 168 -11.62 5.62 -16.91
N ARG A 169 -12.83 6.12 -17.16
CA ARG A 169 -13.85 6.35 -16.13
C ARG A 169 -14.81 5.17 -15.97
N ALA A 170 -14.61 4.09 -16.71
CA ALA A 170 -15.48 2.92 -16.75
C ALA A 170 -16.98 3.24 -16.99
N HIS A 171 -17.28 4.37 -17.63
CA HIS A 171 -18.64 4.94 -17.75
C HIS A 171 -19.38 5.09 -16.41
N GLY A 172 -18.66 5.37 -15.32
CA GLY A 172 -19.25 5.50 -13.98
C GLY A 172 -19.68 4.18 -13.35
N LYS A 173 -19.38 3.04 -13.97
CA LYS A 173 -19.73 1.72 -13.44
C LYS A 173 -18.80 1.35 -12.28
N ARG A 174 -19.37 0.70 -11.26
CA ARG A 174 -18.60 0.04 -10.20
C ARG A 174 -17.94 -1.21 -10.78
N ILE A 175 -16.62 -1.24 -10.77
CA ILE A 175 -15.84 -2.38 -11.27
C ILE A 175 -14.65 -2.67 -10.37
N TRP A 176 -14.06 -3.83 -10.60
CA TRP A 176 -12.75 -4.19 -10.06
C TRP A 176 -11.63 -3.55 -10.88
N TRP A 177 -10.65 -2.99 -10.18
CA TRP A 177 -9.49 -2.35 -10.73
C TRP A 177 -8.24 -3.14 -10.37
N ASP A 178 -7.46 -3.53 -11.38
CA ASP A 178 -6.21 -4.28 -11.25
C ASP A 178 -5.07 -3.33 -10.82
N VAL A 179 -4.62 -3.47 -9.57
CA VAL A 179 -3.64 -2.55 -8.97
C VAL A 179 -2.25 -2.83 -9.52
N LYS A 180 -1.57 -1.77 -9.99
CA LYS A 180 -0.19 -1.78 -10.44
C LYS A 180 0.61 -0.75 -9.67
N VAL A 181 1.72 -1.15 -9.08
CA VAL A 181 2.59 -0.26 -8.30
C VAL A 181 3.64 0.37 -9.20
N VAL A 182 3.85 1.68 -9.04
CA VAL A 182 4.92 2.42 -9.68
C VAL A 182 5.72 3.13 -8.60
N GLY A 183 6.92 2.62 -8.32
CA GLY A 183 7.86 3.24 -7.38
C GLY A 183 8.51 4.48 -7.98
N VAL A 184 8.60 5.55 -7.19
CA VAL A 184 9.24 6.80 -7.59
C VAL A 184 10.31 7.15 -6.56
N THR A 185 11.57 7.25 -6.98
CA THR A 185 12.71 7.48 -6.07
C THR A 185 13.12 8.95 -5.98
N LYS A 186 12.66 9.80 -6.92
CA LYS A 186 12.94 11.24 -6.94
C LYS A 186 11.71 12.04 -6.57
N LYS A 187 11.80 12.86 -5.51
CA LYS A 187 10.72 13.73 -5.05
C LYS A 187 10.23 14.71 -6.12
N SER A 188 11.14 15.26 -6.93
CA SER A 188 10.79 16.15 -8.05
C SER A 188 9.95 15.44 -9.11
N GLU A 189 10.28 14.20 -9.44
CA GLU A 189 9.53 13.38 -10.40
C GLU A 189 8.14 13.01 -9.84
N TYR A 190 8.07 12.60 -8.57
CA TYR A 190 6.80 12.33 -7.90
C TYR A 190 5.87 13.56 -7.92
N ASN A 191 6.42 14.75 -7.63
CA ASN A 191 5.65 15.98 -7.68
C ASN A 191 5.19 16.30 -9.10
N LYS A 192 6.02 16.09 -10.12
CA LYS A 192 5.69 16.31 -11.53
C LYS A 192 4.55 15.40 -11.98
N ILE A 193 4.65 14.10 -11.69
CA ILE A 193 3.62 13.08 -11.96
C ILE A 193 2.30 13.44 -11.26
N THR A 194 2.36 13.76 -9.96
CA THR A 194 1.20 14.12 -9.14
C THR A 194 0.54 15.42 -9.64
N ALA A 195 1.32 16.42 -10.04
CA ALA A 195 0.79 17.67 -10.59
C ALA A 195 0.13 17.46 -11.97
N HIS A 196 0.67 16.55 -12.78
CA HIS A 196 0.14 16.28 -14.12
C HIS A 196 -1.18 15.48 -14.08
N ARG A 197 -1.41 14.66 -13.04
CA ARG A 197 -2.69 13.95 -12.83
C ARG A 197 -3.14 13.12 -14.05
N SER A 198 -2.22 12.51 -14.78
CA SER A 198 -2.53 11.74 -15.99
C SER A 198 -1.80 10.42 -16.03
N ALA A 199 -2.55 9.32 -16.15
CA ALA A 199 -1.98 8.00 -16.36
C ALA A 199 -1.18 7.91 -17.68
N ALA A 200 -1.55 8.68 -18.70
CA ALA A 200 -0.78 8.75 -19.94
C ALA A 200 0.60 9.39 -19.71
N PHE A 201 0.66 10.44 -18.89
CA PHE A 201 1.92 11.05 -18.48
C PHE A 201 2.75 10.09 -17.62
N LEU A 202 2.16 9.45 -16.61
CA LEU A 202 2.82 8.43 -15.80
C LEU A 202 3.43 7.32 -16.66
N LYS A 203 2.70 6.81 -17.66
CA LYS A 203 3.21 5.80 -18.61
C LYS A 203 4.39 6.30 -19.44
N LYS A 204 4.45 7.59 -19.79
CA LYS A 204 5.62 8.19 -20.45
C LYS A 204 6.84 8.18 -19.52
N GLU A 205 6.65 8.54 -18.25
CA GLU A 205 7.74 8.54 -17.26
C GLU A 205 8.25 7.13 -16.95
N ILE A 206 7.36 6.13 -16.92
CA ILE A 206 7.73 4.71 -16.85
C ILE A 206 8.58 4.31 -18.06
N LYS A 207 8.12 4.62 -19.28
CA LYS A 207 8.85 4.29 -20.52
C LYS A 207 10.22 4.98 -20.60
N ALA A 208 10.33 6.18 -20.03
CA ALA A 208 11.57 6.94 -19.95
C ALA A 208 12.51 6.49 -18.82
N GLY A 209 12.14 5.48 -18.03
CA GLY A 209 12.96 4.98 -16.93
C GLY A 209 13.10 5.95 -15.75
N ARG A 210 12.18 6.91 -15.60
CA ARG A 210 12.20 7.88 -14.47
C ARG A 210 11.56 7.33 -13.20
N THR A 211 10.78 6.26 -13.34
CA THR A 211 10.15 5.49 -12.27
C THR A 211 10.51 4.02 -12.44
N THR A 212 10.07 3.15 -11.51
CA THR A 212 10.05 1.71 -11.80
C THR A 212 9.15 1.41 -13.00
N ALA A 213 9.29 0.21 -13.57
CA ALA A 213 8.20 -0.37 -14.36
C ALA A 213 6.91 -0.46 -13.52
N ALA A 214 5.77 -0.66 -14.19
CA ALA A 214 4.52 -0.98 -13.48
C ALA A 214 4.61 -2.40 -12.91
N ILE A 215 4.82 -2.50 -11.60
CA ILE A 215 4.99 -3.74 -10.86
C ILE A 215 3.60 -4.37 -10.67
N PRO A 216 3.41 -5.65 -11.02
CA PRO A 216 2.13 -6.32 -10.83
C PRO A 216 1.86 -6.57 -9.34
N THR A 217 0.59 -6.80 -9.03
CA THR A 217 0.13 -7.25 -7.71
C THR A 217 -0.89 -8.37 -7.89
N ASN A 218 -1.22 -9.04 -6.78
CA ASN A 218 -2.40 -9.90 -6.69
C ASN A 218 -3.67 -9.13 -6.24
N LEU A 219 -3.59 -7.81 -6.09
CA LEU A 219 -4.59 -6.94 -5.45
C LEU A 219 -5.52 -6.26 -6.46
N PHE A 220 -6.80 -6.19 -6.10
CA PHE A 220 -7.84 -5.48 -6.82
C PHE A 220 -8.67 -4.61 -5.86
N LEU A 221 -9.06 -3.42 -6.32
CA LEU A 221 -9.95 -2.51 -5.59
C LEU A 221 -11.29 -2.37 -6.32
N PHE A 222 -12.38 -2.14 -5.58
CA PHE A 222 -13.72 -2.04 -6.17
C PHE A 222 -14.33 -0.66 -5.97
N PHE A 223 -14.39 0.12 -7.04
CA PHE A 223 -14.96 1.46 -6.99
C PHE A 223 -15.55 1.90 -8.33
N SER A 224 -16.34 2.96 -8.26
CA SER A 224 -16.81 3.74 -9.41
C SER A 224 -16.18 5.13 -9.43
N VAL A 225 -16.15 5.74 -10.61
CA VAL A 225 -15.55 7.06 -10.83
C VAL A 225 -16.58 7.98 -11.44
N LYS A 226 -16.82 9.14 -10.82
CA LYS A 226 -17.69 10.19 -11.35
C LYS A 226 -16.89 11.44 -11.70
#